data_AF-A0A9W8HAH2-F1
#
_entry.id   AF-A0A9W8HAH2-F1
#
_cell.length_a   1.000
_cell.length_b   1.000
_cell.length_c   1.000
_cell.angle_alpha   90.00
_cell.angle_beta   90.00
_cell.angle_gamma   90.00
#
_symmetry.space_group_name_H-M   'P 1'
#
loop_
_entity.id
_entity.type
_entity.pdbx_description
1 polymer ?
#
loop_
_entity_poly.entity_id
_entity_poly.type
_entity_poly.pdbx_seq_one_letter_code
_entity_poly.pdbx_strand_id
1 'polypeptide(L)'
;MRGALAAFPRIAQGGRGLHSTAVAASRRREKRKAQLAAQRAAEVEAVQREQERLRKLKDTAFLNSLERPEQLFQSTQITQQDRAASIAGERSADDDGGSGGGVRRTADSGKYACHVQPDEIRLVTEVAPKAMAGSSSAFGAYLMGDAASGDPGVQSDIVRRIVALENSSAKGVLRYNVRQAVAAFGRTDGDSGSPEVQAAVWTVRINQLEDHLRAHRKDHQNRRAYTMLLHRRAKMLKYLRRESLERYYVCLKQLGLTRDMVEGEIVTPKRIA
;
A
#
# COMPACT_ATOMS: atom_id res chain seq x y z
N MET A 1 21.38 -103.47 -55.31
CA MET A 1 22.02 -102.30 -55.97
C MET A 1 21.05 -101.12 -55.96
N ARG A 2 21.51 -99.96 -55.47
CA ARG A 2 20.91 -98.59 -55.57
C ARG A 2 19.58 -98.40 -54.80
N GLY A 3 19.44 -97.58 -53.76
CA GLY A 3 20.13 -96.36 -53.37
C GLY A 3 19.36 -95.13 -53.87
N ALA A 4 18.25 -94.76 -53.23
CA ALA A 4 17.48 -93.56 -53.55
C ALA A 4 17.57 -92.53 -52.40
N LEU A 5 18.48 -91.57 -52.58
CA LEU A 5 18.68 -90.41 -51.73
C LEU A 5 17.48 -89.47 -51.84
N ALA A 6 16.84 -89.16 -50.71
CA ALA A 6 15.84 -88.10 -50.61
C ALA A 6 16.51 -86.73 -50.82
N ALA A 7 16.07 -86.01 -51.84
CA ALA A 7 16.55 -84.67 -52.18
C ALA A 7 16.00 -83.64 -51.19
N PHE A 8 16.88 -83.05 -50.38
CA PHE A 8 16.56 -81.86 -49.59
C PHE A 8 16.27 -80.67 -50.52
N PRO A 9 15.25 -79.84 -50.23
CA PRO A 9 14.99 -78.64 -51.01
C PRO A 9 16.14 -77.64 -50.83
N ARG A 10 16.69 -77.16 -51.95
CA ARG A 10 17.67 -76.09 -52.00
C ARG A 10 17.10 -74.82 -51.35
N ILE A 11 17.71 -74.40 -50.25
CA ILE A 11 17.52 -73.07 -49.66
C ILE A 11 18.00 -72.05 -50.70
N ALA A 12 17.05 -71.39 -51.37
CA ALA A 12 17.34 -70.28 -52.27
C ALA A 12 17.91 -69.12 -51.47
N GLN A 13 19.18 -68.77 -51.71
CA GLN A 13 19.80 -67.57 -51.17
C GLN A 13 19.16 -66.33 -51.81
N GLY A 14 18.09 -65.82 -51.18
CA GLY A 14 17.52 -64.49 -51.43
C GLY A 14 18.28 -63.40 -50.67
N GLY A 15 19.60 -63.33 -50.83
CA GLY A 15 20.44 -62.30 -50.23
C GLY A 15 20.43 -61.02 -51.06
N ARG A 16 19.36 -60.21 -50.99
CA ARG A 16 19.32 -58.80 -51.45
C ARG A 16 18.00 -58.16 -51.01
N GLY A 17 17.96 -57.53 -49.83
CA GLY A 17 16.78 -56.78 -49.38
C GLY A 17 16.76 -56.25 -47.95
N LEU A 18 17.56 -56.83 -47.03
CA LEU A 18 17.54 -56.47 -45.61
C LEU A 18 18.05 -55.03 -45.33
N HIS A 19 18.91 -54.48 -46.18
CA HIS A 19 19.43 -53.12 -46.02
C HIS A 19 18.42 -52.03 -46.44
N SER A 20 17.51 -52.27 -47.39
CA SER A 20 16.54 -51.23 -47.82
C SER A 20 15.37 -51.10 -46.85
N THR A 21 14.97 -52.20 -46.20
CA THR A 21 13.87 -52.22 -45.22
C THR A 21 14.28 -51.60 -43.89
N ALA A 22 15.53 -51.80 -43.45
CA ALA A 22 16.08 -51.16 -42.25
C ALA A 22 16.16 -49.64 -42.39
N VAL A 23 16.61 -49.14 -43.55
CA VAL A 23 16.67 -47.69 -43.85
C VAL A 23 15.26 -47.09 -43.91
N ALA A 24 14.29 -47.79 -44.50
CA ALA A 24 12.89 -47.35 -44.53
C ALA A 24 12.26 -47.31 -43.12
N ALA A 25 12.56 -48.29 -42.27
CA ALA A 25 12.09 -48.33 -40.87
C ALA A 25 12.72 -47.20 -40.03
N SER A 26 14.00 -46.90 -40.23
CA SER A 26 14.69 -45.76 -39.60
C SER A 26 14.03 -44.44 -39.98
N ARG A 27 13.80 -44.20 -41.27
CA ARG A 27 13.10 -43.00 -41.77
C ARG A 27 11.67 -42.88 -41.23
N ARG A 28 10.95 -43.98 -41.02
CA ARG A 28 9.61 -43.98 -40.40
C ARG A 28 9.67 -43.64 -38.91
N ARG A 29 10.66 -44.15 -38.18
CA ARG A 29 10.90 -43.81 -36.76
C ARG A 29 11.26 -42.35 -36.60
N GLU A 30 12.13 -41.81 -37.45
CA GLU A 30 12.49 -40.39 -37.46
C GLU A 30 11.30 -39.51 -37.80
N LYS A 31 10.51 -39.85 -38.83
CA LYS A 31 9.26 -39.14 -39.15
C LYS A 31 8.27 -39.16 -37.97
N ARG A 32 8.11 -40.29 -37.29
CA ARG A 32 7.21 -40.42 -36.14
C ARG A 32 7.72 -39.64 -34.92
N LYS A 33 9.05 -39.62 -34.70
CA LYS A 33 9.70 -38.81 -33.66
C LYS A 33 9.56 -37.31 -33.95
N ALA A 34 9.70 -36.91 -35.22
CA ALA A 34 9.48 -35.54 -35.67
C ALA A 34 8.01 -35.12 -35.54
N GLN A 35 7.06 -35.99 -35.87
CA GLN A 35 5.63 -35.75 -35.67
C GLN A 35 5.26 -35.59 -34.19
N LEU A 36 5.79 -36.45 -33.32
CA LEU A 36 5.56 -36.35 -31.86
C LEU A 36 6.19 -35.08 -31.28
N ALA A 37 7.38 -34.69 -31.77
CA ALA A 37 8.03 -33.45 -31.38
C ALA A 37 7.25 -32.21 -31.83
N ALA A 38 6.68 -32.23 -33.04
CA ALA A 38 5.83 -31.17 -33.56
C ALA A 38 4.51 -31.06 -32.77
N GLN A 39 3.89 -32.18 -32.40
CA GLN A 39 2.70 -32.19 -31.54
C GLN A 39 2.98 -31.58 -30.17
N ARG A 40 4.09 -31.96 -29.53
CA ARG A 40 4.52 -31.39 -28.24
C ARG A 40 4.85 -29.90 -28.33
N ALA A 41 5.48 -29.46 -29.42
CA ALA A 41 5.75 -28.03 -29.64
C ALA A 41 4.45 -27.23 -29.79
N ALA A 42 3.47 -27.76 -30.53
CA ALA A 42 2.16 -27.14 -30.67
C ALA A 42 1.39 -27.08 -29.34
N GLU A 43 1.49 -28.12 -28.51
CA GLU A 43 0.92 -28.12 -27.15
C GLU A 43 1.56 -27.05 -26.26
N VAL A 44 2.89 -26.93 -26.28
CA VAL A 44 3.60 -25.90 -25.51
C VAL A 44 3.22 -24.49 -25.98
N GLU A 45 3.12 -24.26 -27.29
CA GLU A 45 2.66 -22.99 -27.84
C GLU A 45 1.20 -22.67 -27.46
N ALA A 46 0.31 -23.67 -27.46
CA ALA A 46 -1.07 -23.50 -27.05
C ALA A 46 -1.17 -23.10 -25.55
N VAL A 47 -0.38 -23.74 -24.70
CA VAL A 47 -0.27 -23.38 -23.27
C VAL A 47 0.30 -21.97 -23.10
N GLN A 48 1.32 -21.59 -23.89
CA GLN A 48 1.89 -20.24 -23.86
C GLN A 48 0.86 -19.18 -24.29
N ARG A 49 0.07 -19.45 -25.34
CA ARG A 49 -1.00 -18.55 -25.80
C ARG A 49 -2.10 -18.38 -24.76
N GLU A 50 -2.51 -19.47 -24.09
CA GLU A 50 -3.44 -19.45 -22.96
C GLU A 50 -2.88 -18.61 -21.80
N GLN A 51 -1.61 -18.82 -21.43
CA GLN A 51 -0.95 -18.04 -20.37
C GLN A 51 -0.86 -16.55 -20.72
N GLU A 52 -0.54 -16.21 -21.97
CA GLU A 52 -0.54 -14.83 -22.44
C GLU A 52 -1.93 -14.20 -22.44
N ARG A 53 -2.97 -14.95 -22.82
CA ARG A 53 -4.36 -14.49 -22.76
C ARG A 53 -4.76 -14.18 -21.33
N LEU A 54 -4.42 -15.06 -20.38
CA LEU A 54 -4.70 -14.85 -18.95
C LEU A 54 -3.91 -13.67 -18.38
N ARG A 55 -2.64 -13.49 -18.78
CA ARG A 55 -1.85 -12.30 -18.43
C ARG A 55 -2.52 -11.03 -18.96
N LYS A 56 -2.86 -10.99 -20.26
CA LYS A 56 -3.56 -9.84 -20.88
C LYS A 56 -4.91 -9.54 -20.22
N LEU A 57 -5.65 -10.57 -19.81
CA LEU A 57 -6.90 -10.40 -19.05
C LEU A 57 -6.63 -9.73 -17.70
N LYS A 58 -5.66 -10.21 -16.93
CA LYS A 58 -5.23 -9.61 -15.66
C LYS A 58 -4.67 -8.19 -15.84
N ASP A 59 -3.96 -7.95 -16.94
CA ASP A 59 -3.33 -6.67 -17.26
C ASP A 59 -4.33 -5.62 -17.74
N THR A 60 -5.56 -6.01 -18.12
CA THR A 60 -6.58 -5.04 -18.56
C THR A 60 -6.76 -3.95 -17.52
N ALA A 61 -6.58 -2.70 -17.95
CA ALA A 61 -6.60 -1.52 -17.10
C ALA A 61 -7.86 -1.39 -16.24
N PHE A 62 -8.98 -1.98 -16.68
CA PHE A 62 -10.22 -2.05 -15.93
C PHE A 62 -10.10 -2.88 -14.63
N LEU A 63 -9.53 -4.11 -14.70
CA LEU A 63 -9.31 -4.93 -13.49
C LEU A 63 -8.24 -4.30 -12.59
N ASN A 64 -7.16 -3.78 -13.17
CA ASN A 64 -6.15 -3.04 -12.43
C ASN A 64 -6.68 -1.76 -11.74
N SER A 65 -7.74 -1.14 -12.28
CA SER A 65 -8.41 0.01 -11.64
C SER A 65 -9.36 -0.40 -10.50
N LEU A 66 -9.94 -1.61 -10.57
CA LEU A 66 -10.76 -2.19 -9.50
C LEU A 66 -9.91 -2.78 -8.36
N GLU A 67 -8.67 -3.16 -8.65
CA GLU A 67 -7.72 -3.82 -7.73
C GLU A 67 -6.93 -2.87 -6.81
N ARG A 68 -7.16 -1.55 -6.86
CA ARG A 68 -6.49 -0.61 -5.93
C ARG A 68 -7.44 0.05 -4.92
N PRO A 69 -8.25 -0.71 -4.16
CA PRO A 69 -9.01 -0.11 -3.08
C PRO A 69 -8.05 0.39 -1.96
N GLU A 70 -6.83 -0.17 -1.84
CA GLU A 70 -5.80 0.25 -0.86
C GLU A 70 -5.41 1.73 -0.95
N GLN A 71 -5.49 2.32 -2.16
CA GLN A 71 -5.04 3.69 -2.39
C GLN A 71 -6.00 4.76 -1.83
N LEU A 72 -7.30 4.46 -1.67
CA LEU A 72 -8.30 5.44 -1.22
C LEU A 72 -8.14 5.82 0.25
N PHE A 73 -7.79 4.86 1.11
CA PHE A 73 -7.53 5.15 2.52
C PHE A 73 -6.10 5.64 2.73
N GLN A 74 -5.12 5.06 2.04
CA GLN A 74 -3.71 5.46 2.14
C GLN A 74 -3.48 6.91 1.66
N SER A 75 -4.20 7.38 0.64
CA SER A 75 -4.10 8.77 0.15
C SER A 75 -4.58 9.82 1.16
N THR A 76 -5.36 9.42 2.17
CA THR A 76 -5.85 10.33 3.21
C THR A 76 -4.93 10.41 4.42
N GLN A 77 -3.97 9.48 4.55
CA GLN A 77 -3.03 9.46 5.66
C GLN A 77 -1.75 10.21 5.29
N ILE A 78 -1.30 11.06 6.20
CA ILE A 78 0.00 11.73 6.06
C ILE A 78 1.08 10.72 6.43
N THR A 79 1.84 10.27 5.44
CA THR A 79 3.01 9.41 5.63
C THR A 79 4.25 10.23 5.95
N GLN A 80 5.31 9.57 6.41
CA GLN A 80 6.61 10.23 6.61
C GLN A 80 7.17 10.82 5.30
N GLN A 81 6.78 10.27 4.15
CA GLN A 81 7.17 10.73 2.82
C GLN A 81 6.54 12.08 2.46
N ASP A 82 5.30 12.34 2.87
CA ASP A 82 4.63 13.63 2.66
C ASP A 82 5.34 14.77 3.43
N ARG A 83 5.92 14.46 4.60
CA ARG A 83 6.77 15.41 5.36
C ARG A 83 8.07 15.73 4.63
N ALA A 84 8.69 14.71 4.01
CA ALA A 84 9.91 14.93 3.24
C ALA A 84 9.62 15.73 1.96
N ALA A 85 8.45 15.53 1.34
CA ALA A 85 8.01 16.24 0.16
C ALA A 85 7.67 17.73 0.44
N SER A 86 7.05 18.05 1.58
CA SER A 86 6.81 19.45 1.98
C SER A 86 8.12 20.21 2.20
N ILE A 87 9.08 19.59 2.90
CA ILE A 87 10.43 20.15 3.14
C ILE A 87 11.23 20.28 1.83
N ALA A 88 11.07 19.34 0.89
CA ALA A 88 11.80 19.34 -0.38
C ALA A 88 11.26 20.36 -1.40
N GLY A 89 9.94 20.60 -1.44
CA GLY A 89 9.33 21.61 -2.31
C GLY A 89 9.86 23.03 -2.01
N GLU A 90 10.13 23.32 -0.74
CA GLU A 90 10.68 24.61 -0.28
C GLU A 90 12.13 24.88 -0.71
N ARG A 91 12.91 23.85 -1.09
CA ARG A 91 14.31 24.01 -1.53
C ARG A 91 14.47 24.30 -3.02
N SER A 92 13.38 24.25 -3.80
CA SER A 92 13.41 24.34 -5.27
C SER A 92 12.92 25.67 -5.85
N ALA A 93 12.54 26.64 -5.01
CA ALA A 93 12.16 27.97 -5.42
C ALA A 93 13.19 29.02 -4.93
N ASP A 94 13.90 29.58 -5.91
CA ASP A 94 14.60 30.88 -5.93
C ASP A 94 15.92 31.01 -5.13
N ASP A 95 17.02 30.72 -5.82
CA ASP A 95 18.37 31.26 -5.53
C ASP A 95 18.61 32.46 -6.47
N ASP A 96 17.89 33.56 -6.24
CA ASP A 96 18.17 34.87 -6.84
C ASP A 96 18.39 35.88 -5.71
N GLY A 97 19.58 36.46 -5.69
CA GLY A 97 20.09 37.32 -4.63
C GLY A 97 19.23 38.57 -4.41
N GLY A 98 18.67 38.68 -3.21
CA GLY A 98 18.02 39.88 -2.71
C GLY A 98 18.14 39.98 -1.19
N SER A 99 19.00 40.89 -0.72
CA SER A 99 19.15 41.27 0.69
C SER A 99 17.90 42.01 1.18
N GLY A 100 16.83 41.26 1.43
CA GLY A 100 15.61 41.76 2.03
C GLY A 100 15.10 40.70 3.00
N GLY A 101 15.20 40.95 4.30
CA GLY A 101 14.74 40.05 5.37
C GLY A 101 13.22 39.95 5.45
N GLY A 102 12.55 39.62 4.34
CA GLY A 102 11.14 39.25 4.35
C GLY A 102 11.00 37.84 4.90
N VAL A 103 10.33 37.68 6.05
CA VAL A 103 9.92 36.36 6.53
C VAL A 103 9.05 35.74 5.43
N ARG A 104 9.57 34.71 4.75
CA ARG A 104 8.83 33.99 3.69
C ARG A 104 7.50 33.53 4.28
N ARG A 105 6.39 34.02 3.72
CA ARG A 105 5.04 33.55 4.05
C ARG A 105 4.92 32.13 3.50
N THR A 106 5.25 31.15 4.33
CA THR A 106 5.15 29.73 4.00
C THR A 106 3.68 29.40 3.73
N ALA A 107 3.39 28.71 2.62
CA ALA A 107 2.06 28.23 2.32
C ALA A 107 1.61 27.28 3.43
N ASP A 108 0.60 27.68 4.20
CA ASP A 108 0.13 26.91 5.35
C ASP A 108 -0.59 25.64 4.87
N SER A 109 -0.12 24.47 5.29
CA SER A 109 -0.73 23.19 4.94
C SER A 109 -2.11 23.00 5.61
N GLY A 110 -2.50 23.88 6.54
CA GLY A 110 -3.79 23.87 7.24
C GLY A 110 -3.95 22.67 8.17
N LYS A 111 -2.86 21.95 8.42
CA LYS A 111 -2.80 20.70 9.19
C LYS A 111 -2.01 20.94 10.45
N TYR A 112 -2.67 20.79 11.59
CA TYR A 112 -2.11 21.13 12.89
C TYR A 112 -2.04 19.94 13.84
N ALA A 113 -1.04 19.98 14.72
CA ALA A 113 -0.84 19.03 15.79
C ALA A 113 -1.78 19.31 16.97
N CYS A 114 -1.57 18.60 18.09
CA CYS A 114 -2.15 18.89 19.42
C CYS A 114 -3.67 19.11 19.54
N HIS A 115 -4.47 18.73 18.54
CA HIS A 115 -5.93 18.96 18.52
C HIS A 115 -6.37 20.39 18.29
N VAL A 116 -5.50 21.20 17.67
CA VAL A 116 -5.81 22.59 17.37
C VAL A 116 -6.48 22.70 16.00
N GLN A 117 -7.57 23.47 15.93
CA GLN A 117 -8.22 23.88 14.68
C GLN A 117 -7.67 25.21 14.16
N PRO A 118 -7.74 25.47 12.83
CA PRO A 118 -7.29 26.75 12.26
C PRO A 118 -7.95 27.97 12.91
N ASP A 119 -9.23 27.87 13.26
CA ASP A 119 -9.99 28.96 13.87
C ASP A 119 -9.53 29.25 15.31
N GLU A 120 -9.10 28.22 16.05
CA GLU A 120 -8.56 28.39 17.41
C GLU A 120 -7.22 29.14 17.39
N ILE A 121 -6.39 28.92 16.38
CA ILE A 121 -5.14 29.67 16.19
C ILE A 121 -5.45 31.15 15.98
N ARG A 122 -6.42 31.47 15.11
CA ARG A 122 -6.88 32.86 14.88
C ARG A 122 -7.40 33.51 16.14
N LEU A 123 -8.19 32.77 16.94
CA LEU A 123 -8.68 33.27 18.22
C LEU A 123 -7.53 33.62 19.17
N VAL A 124 -6.51 32.76 19.26
CA VAL A 124 -5.34 32.98 20.12
C VAL A 124 -4.46 34.13 19.62
N THR A 125 -4.25 34.26 18.31
CA THR A 125 -3.30 35.23 17.77
C THR A 125 -3.91 36.60 17.50
N GLU A 126 -5.21 36.66 17.16
CA GLU A 126 -5.86 37.91 16.74
C GLU A 126 -6.83 38.46 17.79
N VAL A 127 -7.63 37.59 18.42
CA VAL A 127 -8.72 38.01 19.31
C VAL A 127 -8.24 38.16 20.75
N ALA A 128 -7.46 37.19 21.25
CA ALA A 128 -6.94 37.22 22.62
C ALA A 128 -6.11 38.47 22.95
N PRO A 129 -5.12 38.89 22.13
CA PRO A 129 -4.33 40.10 22.45
C PRO A 129 -5.18 41.37 22.41
N LYS A 130 -6.15 41.47 21.49
CA LYS A 130 -7.08 42.62 21.43
C LYS A 130 -7.97 42.71 22.67
N ALA A 131 -8.44 41.57 23.18
CA ALA A 131 -9.22 41.51 24.40
C ALA A 131 -8.39 41.81 25.66
N MET A 132 -7.12 41.38 25.69
CA MET A 132 -6.21 41.60 26.82
C MET A 132 -5.61 43.01 26.86
N ALA A 133 -5.59 43.75 25.75
CA ALA A 133 -5.16 45.15 25.72
C ALA A 133 -5.96 46.07 26.66
N GLY A 134 -7.15 45.66 27.10
CA GLY A 134 -7.95 46.36 28.11
C GLY A 134 -7.64 46.00 29.57
N SER A 135 -6.77 45.02 29.83
CA SER A 135 -6.42 44.52 31.16
C SER A 135 -5.00 44.95 31.55
N SER A 136 -4.87 45.78 32.59
CA SER A 136 -3.58 46.29 33.11
C SER A 136 -2.78 45.25 33.92
N SER A 137 -2.97 43.96 33.66
CA SER A 137 -2.31 42.88 34.39
C SER A 137 -0.84 42.75 33.94
N ALA A 138 0.08 42.82 34.91
CA ALA A 138 1.50 42.57 34.71
C ALA A 138 1.81 41.20 34.05
N PHE A 139 0.89 40.24 34.15
CA PHE A 139 1.01 38.95 33.48
C PHE A 139 0.89 39.06 31.95
N GLY A 140 0.03 39.96 31.46
CA GLY A 140 -0.11 40.26 30.04
C GLY A 140 1.16 40.91 29.48
N ALA A 141 1.75 41.84 30.24
CA ALA A 141 3.01 42.49 29.88
C ALA A 141 4.23 41.52 29.90
N TYR A 142 4.25 40.54 30.81
CA TYR A 142 5.31 39.53 30.90
C TYR A 142 5.30 38.55 29.71
N LEU A 143 4.11 38.12 29.27
CA LEU A 143 3.98 37.27 28.08
C LEU A 143 4.27 38.04 26.78
N MET A 144 4.06 39.35 26.78
CA MET A 144 4.27 40.27 25.65
C MET A 144 5.63 40.97 25.64
N GLY A 145 6.53 40.70 26.60
CA GLY A 145 7.85 41.33 26.70
C GLY A 145 8.61 41.26 25.37
N ASP A 146 8.92 42.43 24.81
CA ASP A 146 9.47 42.73 23.46
C ASP A 146 8.73 42.16 22.23
N ALA A 147 7.91 41.11 22.40
CA ALA A 147 7.10 40.52 21.34
C ALA A 147 6.01 41.47 20.82
N ALA A 148 5.52 42.40 21.65
CA ALA A 148 4.51 43.40 21.29
C ALA A 148 4.95 44.38 20.17
N SER A 149 6.22 44.39 19.79
CA SER A 149 6.74 45.21 18.69
C SER A 149 6.68 44.54 17.31
N GLY A 150 6.35 43.24 17.25
CA GLY A 150 6.24 42.49 16.00
C GLY A 150 4.87 42.62 15.35
N ASP A 151 4.83 42.79 14.02
CA ASP A 151 3.59 42.77 13.25
C ASP A 151 2.71 41.54 13.63
N PRO A 152 1.40 41.72 13.90
CA PRO A 152 0.50 40.62 14.32
C PRO A 152 0.52 39.41 13.37
N GLY A 153 0.79 39.67 12.08
CA GLY A 153 0.98 38.62 11.08
C GLY A 153 2.17 37.70 11.40
N VAL A 154 3.31 38.26 11.79
CA VAL A 154 4.54 37.50 12.07
C VAL A 154 4.37 36.61 13.31
N GLN A 155 3.70 37.12 14.35
CA GLN A 155 3.37 36.31 15.53
C GLN A 155 2.45 35.13 15.18
N SER A 156 1.44 35.38 14.34
CA SER A 156 0.53 34.34 13.88
C SER A 156 1.26 33.24 13.10
N ASP A 157 2.25 33.61 12.29
CA ASP A 157 3.08 32.67 11.52
C ASP A 157 3.99 31.83 12.42
N ILE A 158 4.56 32.43 13.47
CA ILE A 158 5.36 31.70 14.47
C ILE A 158 4.50 30.66 15.18
N VAL A 159 3.30 31.05 15.64
CA VAL A 159 2.38 30.12 16.32
C VAL A 159 1.95 28.99 15.37
N ARG A 160 1.64 29.32 14.11
CA ARG A 160 1.33 28.31 13.08
C ARG A 160 2.48 27.34 12.89
N ARG A 161 3.72 27.80 12.81
CA ARG A 161 4.91 26.93 12.68
C ARG A 161 5.09 26.03 13.90
N ILE A 162 4.90 26.53 15.10
CA ILE A 162 5.01 25.72 16.33
C ILE A 162 3.96 24.61 16.35
N VAL A 163 2.73 24.93 15.94
CA VAL A 163 1.59 24.02 15.99
C VAL A 163 1.48 23.14 14.72
N ALA A 164 2.20 23.46 13.66
CA ALA A 164 2.19 22.74 12.38
C ALA A 164 2.44 21.25 12.58
N LEU A 165 1.64 20.42 11.90
CA LEU A 165 1.75 18.97 11.99
C LEU A 165 3.09 18.44 11.48
N GLU A 166 3.72 19.17 10.55
CA GLU A 166 5.03 18.87 9.96
C GLU A 166 6.13 18.85 11.02
N ASN A 167 6.03 19.73 12.02
CA ASN A 167 6.97 19.82 13.13
C ASN A 167 6.60 18.87 14.29
N SER A 168 5.51 18.12 14.16
CA SER A 168 5.06 17.22 15.22
C SER A 168 5.79 15.89 15.23
N SER A 169 5.86 15.30 16.42
CA SER A 169 6.37 13.93 16.59
C SER A 169 5.54 12.89 15.82
N ALA A 170 6.11 11.70 15.58
CA ALA A 170 5.39 10.58 14.98
C ALA A 170 4.09 10.22 15.73
N LYS A 171 4.05 10.42 17.05
CA LYS A 171 2.86 10.23 17.89
C LYS A 171 1.81 11.32 17.65
N GLY A 172 2.23 12.56 17.40
CA GLY A 172 1.33 13.67 17.05
C GLY A 172 0.61 13.41 15.74
N VAL A 173 1.34 12.94 14.72
CA VAL A 173 0.76 12.57 13.42
C VAL A 173 -0.16 11.36 13.52
N LEU A 174 0.19 10.36 14.33
CA LEU A 174 -0.72 9.25 14.61
C LEU A 174 -2.04 9.75 15.18
N ARG A 175 -2.01 10.65 16.16
CA ARG A 175 -3.24 11.21 16.77
C ARG A 175 -4.08 11.98 15.76
N TYR A 176 -3.43 12.71 14.86
CA TYR A 176 -4.11 13.40 13.77
C TYR A 176 -4.80 12.40 12.83
N ASN A 177 -4.06 11.41 12.30
CA ASN A 177 -4.60 10.40 11.37
C ASN A 177 -5.73 9.57 12.00
N VAL A 178 -5.62 9.22 13.29
CA VAL A 178 -6.68 8.54 14.04
C VAL A 178 -7.95 9.41 14.10
N ARG A 179 -7.83 10.72 14.30
CA ARG A 179 -8.99 11.63 14.30
C ARG A 179 -9.64 11.70 12.92
N GLN A 180 -8.84 11.81 11.86
CA GLN A 180 -9.36 11.81 10.49
C GLN A 180 -10.10 10.50 10.18
N ALA A 181 -9.58 9.36 10.64
CA ALA A 181 -10.26 8.07 10.53
C ALA A 181 -11.58 8.03 11.31
N VAL A 182 -11.62 8.60 12.52
CA VAL A 182 -12.86 8.70 13.32
C VAL A 182 -13.88 9.59 12.61
N ALA A 183 -13.47 10.74 12.08
CA ALA A 183 -14.35 11.65 11.36
C ALA A 183 -14.90 11.04 10.05
N ALA A 184 -14.09 10.25 9.34
CA ALA A 184 -14.48 9.64 8.07
C ALA A 184 -15.41 8.43 8.22
N PHE A 185 -15.25 7.63 9.28
CA PHE A 185 -16.02 6.39 9.50
C PHE A 185 -17.09 6.51 10.59
N GLY A 186 -17.10 7.60 11.35
CA GLY A 186 -18.09 7.88 12.38
C GLY A 186 -19.47 8.12 11.79
N ARG A 187 -20.49 7.55 12.41
CA ARG A 187 -21.90 7.75 11.99
C ARG A 187 -22.49 9.03 12.57
N THR A 188 -22.02 9.37 13.75
CA THR A 188 -22.48 10.48 14.57
C THR A 188 -21.26 11.24 15.05
N ASP A 189 -21.46 12.52 15.36
CA ASP A 189 -20.41 13.34 15.97
C ASP A 189 -19.95 12.72 17.29
N GLY A 190 -18.66 12.32 17.34
CA GLY A 190 -18.05 11.70 18.51
C GLY A 190 -18.18 10.17 18.59
N ASP A 191 -18.68 9.49 17.56
CA ASP A 191 -18.71 8.03 17.53
C ASP A 191 -17.29 7.43 17.51
N SER A 192 -16.90 6.83 18.62
CA SER A 192 -15.62 6.13 18.79
C SER A 192 -15.79 4.61 18.95
N GLY A 193 -17.03 4.15 19.09
CA GLY A 193 -17.37 2.78 19.46
C GLY A 193 -17.72 1.89 18.28
N SER A 194 -18.15 2.46 17.15
CA SER A 194 -18.58 1.68 16.00
C SER A 194 -17.49 0.72 15.47
N PRO A 195 -17.88 -0.49 15.01
CA PRO A 195 -16.94 -1.49 14.50
C PRO A 195 -16.16 -0.98 13.27
N GLU A 196 -16.78 -0.15 12.42
CA GLU A 196 -16.13 0.52 11.30
C GLU A 196 -15.02 1.47 11.76
N VAL A 197 -15.33 2.35 12.72
CA VAL A 197 -14.39 3.31 13.30
C VAL A 197 -13.21 2.58 13.94
N GLN A 198 -13.47 1.55 14.75
CA GLN A 198 -12.40 0.77 15.38
C GLN A 198 -11.50 0.08 14.34
N ALA A 199 -12.07 -0.49 13.28
CA ALA A 199 -11.32 -1.08 12.18
C ALA A 199 -10.44 -0.04 11.45
N ALA A 200 -10.95 1.18 11.25
CA ALA A 200 -10.20 2.28 10.67
C ALA A 200 -9.03 2.72 11.57
N VAL A 201 -9.27 2.87 12.87
CA VAL A 201 -8.23 3.23 13.87
C VAL A 201 -7.10 2.20 13.91
N TRP A 202 -7.42 0.89 13.89
CA TRP A 202 -6.35 -0.11 13.83
C TRP A 202 -5.62 -0.10 12.49
N THR A 203 -6.31 0.19 11.39
CA THR A 203 -5.64 0.31 10.08
C THR A 203 -4.60 1.43 10.08
N VAL A 204 -4.91 2.60 10.66
CA VAL A 204 -3.91 3.68 10.83
C VAL A 204 -2.69 3.20 11.63
N ARG A 205 -2.91 2.46 12.73
CA ARG A 205 -1.81 1.94 13.57
C ARG A 205 -1.00 0.84 12.88
N ILE A 206 -1.66 -0.02 12.11
CA ILE A 206 -1.04 -1.08 11.32
C ILE A 206 -0.08 -0.45 10.30
N ASN A 207 -0.54 0.55 9.54
CA ASN A 207 0.30 1.26 8.57
C ASN A 207 1.54 1.90 9.22
N GLN A 208 1.35 2.57 10.37
CA GLN A 208 2.48 3.17 11.09
C GLN A 208 3.51 2.13 11.59
N LEU A 209 3.03 1.00 12.13
CA LEU A 209 3.92 -0.08 12.57
C LEU A 209 4.58 -0.77 11.39
N GLU A 210 3.90 -0.89 10.26
CA GLU A 210 4.47 -1.44 9.03
C GLU A 210 5.65 -0.59 8.57
N ASP A 211 5.48 0.73 8.48
CA ASP A 211 6.57 1.66 8.13
C ASP A 211 7.76 1.54 9.10
N HIS A 212 7.48 1.44 10.41
CA HIS A 212 8.52 1.23 11.41
C HIS A 212 9.25 -0.11 11.22
N LEU A 213 8.53 -1.20 10.95
CA LEU A 213 9.10 -2.53 10.77
C LEU A 213 9.87 -2.68 9.44
N ARG A 214 9.52 -1.91 8.40
CA ARG A 214 10.29 -1.79 7.15
C ARG A 214 11.69 -1.23 7.44
N ALA A 215 11.77 -0.19 8.27
CA ALA A 215 13.05 0.38 8.72
C ALA A 215 13.78 -0.52 9.73
N HIS A 216 13.05 -1.13 10.67
CA HIS A 216 13.62 -1.89 11.79
C HIS A 216 13.30 -3.39 11.71
N ARG A 217 14.00 -4.09 10.80
CA ARG A 217 13.75 -5.51 10.50
C ARG A 217 13.96 -6.49 11.67
N LYS A 218 14.76 -6.11 12.67
CA LYS A 218 15.13 -6.96 13.82
C LYS A 218 14.20 -6.79 15.03
N ASP A 219 13.21 -5.90 14.96
CA ASP A 219 12.29 -5.70 16.07
C ASP A 219 11.19 -6.77 16.08
N HIS A 220 11.34 -7.76 16.95
CA HIS A 220 10.40 -8.86 17.09
C HIS A 220 9.19 -8.50 17.99
N GLN A 221 9.36 -7.56 18.92
CA GLN A 221 8.31 -7.16 19.85
C GLN A 221 7.24 -6.37 19.12
N ASN A 222 7.66 -5.39 18.31
CA ASN A 222 6.74 -4.59 17.50
C ASN A 222 6.10 -5.41 16.39
N ARG A 223 6.79 -6.44 15.87
CA ARG A 223 6.18 -7.40 14.93
C ARG A 223 5.03 -8.18 15.55
N ARG A 224 5.19 -8.64 16.79
CA ARG A 224 4.10 -9.29 17.55
C ARG A 224 2.93 -8.32 17.72
N ALA A 225 3.19 -7.07 18.08
CA ALA A 225 2.16 -6.04 18.22
C ALA A 225 1.41 -5.79 16.90
N TYR A 226 2.14 -5.74 15.77
CA TYR A 226 1.58 -5.64 14.42
C TYR A 226 0.64 -6.81 14.09
N THR A 227 1.08 -8.05 14.30
CA THR A 227 0.23 -9.24 14.08
C THR A 227 -1.01 -9.23 14.97
N MET A 228 -0.88 -8.82 16.23
CA MET A 228 -2.03 -8.67 17.14
C MET A 228 -3.05 -7.64 16.64
N LEU A 229 -2.60 -6.52 16.09
CA LEU A 229 -3.48 -5.49 15.53
C LEU A 229 -4.20 -5.98 14.27
N LEU A 230 -3.52 -6.70 13.38
CA LEU A 230 -4.14 -7.33 12.22
C LEU A 230 -5.29 -8.27 12.63
N HIS A 231 -5.04 -9.14 13.61
CA HIS A 231 -6.05 -10.06 14.13
C HIS A 231 -7.21 -9.31 14.79
N ARG A 232 -6.92 -8.24 15.54
CA ARG A 232 -7.95 -7.42 16.18
C ARG A 232 -8.85 -6.74 15.15
N ARG A 233 -8.27 -6.18 14.08
CA ARG A 233 -9.01 -5.62 12.94
C ARG A 233 -9.86 -6.68 12.25
N ALA A 234 -9.30 -7.82 11.92
CA ALA A 234 -10.03 -8.90 11.27
C ALA A 234 -11.19 -9.42 12.12
N LYS A 235 -10.99 -9.54 13.45
CA LYS A 235 -12.07 -9.92 14.38
C LYS A 235 -13.26 -8.95 14.30
N MET A 236 -12.98 -7.65 14.23
CA MET A 236 -14.03 -6.64 14.15
C MET A 236 -14.74 -6.62 12.80
N LEU A 237 -14.00 -6.79 11.71
CA LEU A 237 -14.59 -6.92 10.38
C LEU A 237 -15.45 -8.20 10.27
N LYS A 238 -15.01 -9.32 10.88
CA LYS A 238 -15.82 -10.54 11.00
C LYS A 238 -17.09 -10.33 11.83
N TYR A 239 -17.02 -9.51 12.88
CA TYR A 239 -18.20 -9.13 13.68
C TYR A 239 -19.17 -8.29 12.83
N LEU A 240 -18.68 -7.24 12.18
CA LEU A 240 -19.47 -6.38 11.31
C LEU A 240 -20.16 -7.18 10.20
N ARG A 241 -19.47 -8.16 9.60
CA ARG A 241 -20.04 -9.05 8.58
C ARG A 241 -21.22 -9.87 9.11
N ARG A 242 -21.17 -10.32 10.37
CA ARG A 242 -22.27 -11.09 11.00
C ARG A 242 -23.47 -10.19 11.31
N GLU A 243 -23.22 -8.93 11.63
CA GLU A 243 -24.25 -7.95 11.95
C GLU A 243 -24.92 -7.38 10.68
N SER A 244 -24.14 -6.97 9.69
CA SER A 244 -24.63 -6.39 8.44
C SER A 244 -23.62 -6.55 7.30
N LEU A 245 -24.05 -7.25 6.24
CA LEU A 245 -23.23 -7.46 5.05
C LEU A 245 -23.00 -6.17 4.26
N GLU A 246 -24.00 -5.31 4.14
CA GLU A 246 -23.90 -4.05 3.40
C GLU A 246 -22.85 -3.12 4.02
N ARG A 247 -22.94 -2.90 5.34
CA ARG A 247 -21.96 -2.10 6.09
C ARG A 247 -20.55 -2.66 5.97
N TYR A 248 -20.42 -3.99 5.99
CA TYR A 248 -19.15 -4.66 5.82
C TYR A 248 -18.52 -4.37 4.45
N TYR A 249 -19.26 -4.47 3.35
CA TYR A 249 -18.72 -4.19 2.02
C TYR A 249 -18.35 -2.72 1.82
N VAL A 250 -19.16 -1.79 2.34
CA VAL A 250 -18.85 -0.36 2.30
C VAL A 250 -17.57 -0.06 3.07
N CYS A 251 -17.46 -0.59 4.30
CA CYS A 251 -16.28 -0.43 5.14
C CYS A 251 -15.02 -1.05 4.50
N LEU A 252 -15.11 -2.24 3.91
CA LEU A 252 -14.00 -2.85 3.17
C LEU A 252 -13.53 -1.97 2.01
N LYS A 253 -14.46 -1.45 1.19
CA LYS A 253 -14.14 -0.58 0.06
C LYS A 253 -13.47 0.71 0.52
N GLN A 254 -13.97 1.32 1.60
CA GLN A 254 -13.40 2.55 2.16
C GLN A 254 -12.02 2.33 2.77
N LEU A 255 -11.79 1.22 3.49
CA LEU A 255 -10.49 0.88 4.08
C LEU A 255 -9.47 0.37 3.06
N GLY A 256 -9.94 0.00 1.87
CA GLY A 256 -9.11 -0.57 0.84
C GLY A 256 -8.82 -2.05 0.99
N LEU A 257 -9.58 -2.79 1.79
CA LEU A 257 -9.29 -4.18 2.12
C LEU A 257 -10.05 -5.15 1.21
N THR A 258 -9.39 -6.25 0.83
CA THR A 258 -10.03 -7.36 0.13
C THR A 258 -10.60 -8.37 1.11
N ARG A 259 -11.58 -9.16 0.64
CA ARG A 259 -12.24 -10.20 1.43
C ARG A 259 -11.26 -11.27 1.93
N ASP A 260 -10.29 -11.62 1.10
CA ASP A 260 -9.32 -12.68 1.37
C ASP A 260 -8.44 -12.37 2.58
N MET A 261 -8.12 -11.08 2.78
CA MET A 261 -7.33 -10.60 3.93
C MET A 261 -8.06 -10.72 5.27
N VAL A 262 -9.39 -10.84 5.25
CA VAL A 262 -10.23 -10.93 6.46
C VAL A 262 -10.63 -12.37 6.74
N GLU A 263 -11.06 -13.11 5.73
CA GLU A 263 -11.72 -14.40 5.90
C GLU A 263 -10.75 -15.57 6.07
N GLY A 264 -9.56 -15.47 5.47
CA GLY A 264 -8.53 -16.50 5.54
C GLY A 264 -7.80 -16.59 6.89
N GLU A 265 -6.86 -17.53 6.93
CA GLU A 265 -5.83 -17.54 7.96
C GLU A 265 -4.86 -16.37 7.72
N ILE A 266 -4.71 -15.52 8.74
CA ILE A 266 -3.83 -14.36 8.63
C ILE A 266 -2.41 -14.83 8.89
N VAL A 267 -1.71 -15.15 7.80
CA VAL A 267 -0.30 -15.50 7.85
C VAL A 267 0.53 -14.24 7.64
N THR A 268 1.24 -13.82 8.68
CA THR A 268 2.21 -12.72 8.54
C THR A 268 3.56 -13.27 8.10
N PRO A 269 4.13 -12.82 6.97
CA PRO A 269 5.41 -13.33 6.51
C PRO A 269 6.52 -12.94 7.50
N LYS A 270 7.55 -13.78 7.60
CA LYS A 270 8.72 -13.54 8.46
C LYS A 270 9.50 -12.28 8.07
N ARG A 271 9.31 -11.78 6.84
CA ARG A 271 9.90 -10.53 6.33
C ARG A 271 8.79 -9.71 5.68
N ILE A 272 8.63 -8.47 6.13
CA ILE A 272 7.84 -7.45 5.44
C ILE A 272 8.75 -6.87 4.36
N ALA A 273 8.27 -6.84 3.11
CA ALA A 273 9.04 -6.42 1.94
C ALA A 273 9.39 -4.92 2.01
#